data_AF-A0A142WNW7-F1
#
_entry.id   AF-A0A142WNW7-F1
#
_cell.length_a   1.000
_cell.length_b   1.000
_cell.length_c   1.000
_cell.angle_alpha   90.00
_cell.angle_beta   90.00
_cell.angle_gamma   90.00
#
_symmetry.space_group_name_H-M   'P 1'
#
loop_
_entity.id
_entity.type
_entity.pdbx_description
1 polymer ?
#
loop_
_entity_poly.entity_id
_entity_poly.type
_entity_poly.pdbx_seq_one_letter_code
_entity_poly.pdbx_strand_id
1 'polypeptide(L)'
;MLRLQLLALLVILIASTLTGQLLAQDMRVYTTVTDEGRPGETPTLMSHSLTIFHAGKVYDFMEKVGEVVILDPQQSRFVLLGASQKATIVSFEELNQFLKSATIAAEKYVDELETKGDRLAAEHGAAIRFQLMPTFKESFDPASRKLSLGGEFLSYEVQAIVPPSESCAETYLAYATWAAKLNSILHPHSTMPEPRVHLNTVLLKRKLLPSQVTLRVKVDSELHLRADHKFAWELEAVDKRLITQWERSIAAAQTKWVSFQQYQQDLYSRKTALRDR
;
A
#
# COMPACT_ATOMS: atom_id res chain seq x y z
N MET A 1 16.83 -64.42 37.60
CA MET A 1 15.65 -63.76 37.00
C MET A 1 16.03 -62.29 36.76
N LEU A 2 16.40 -61.91 35.54
CA LEU A 2 15.56 -61.17 34.56
C LEU A 2 15.03 -59.86 35.17
N ARG A 3 15.23 -58.62 34.70
CA ARG A 3 15.74 -57.95 33.47
C ARG A 3 15.97 -56.48 33.91
N LEU A 4 17.16 -55.89 33.72
CA LEU A 4 17.58 -55.07 32.56
C LEU A 4 16.67 -53.87 32.20
N GLN A 5 17.20 -52.65 32.42
CA GLN A 5 17.22 -51.45 31.54
C GLN A 5 17.04 -50.15 32.38
N LEU A 6 18.12 -49.43 32.69
CA LEU A 6 18.87 -48.43 31.89
C LEU A 6 18.27 -47.01 31.93
N LEU A 7 19.03 -46.14 32.61
CA LEU A 7 19.48 -44.81 32.21
C LEU A 7 18.50 -43.69 31.80
N ALA A 8 18.88 -42.50 32.28
CA ALA A 8 18.59 -41.16 31.77
C ALA A 8 17.29 -40.50 32.24
N LEU A 9 17.36 -39.78 33.36
CA LEU A 9 16.59 -38.54 33.47
C LEU A 9 17.57 -37.36 33.39
N LEU A 10 17.85 -36.98 32.15
CA LEU A 10 18.56 -35.78 31.78
C LEU A 10 17.70 -34.57 32.17
N VAL A 11 18.31 -33.64 32.89
CA VAL A 11 17.82 -32.30 33.20
C VAL A 11 17.34 -31.61 31.90
N ILE A 12 16.04 -31.31 31.79
CA ILE A 12 15.54 -30.28 30.87
C ILE A 12 15.02 -29.13 31.72
N LEU A 13 15.88 -28.13 31.81
CA LEU A 13 15.61 -26.78 32.26
C LEU A 13 14.47 -26.21 31.39
N ILE A 14 13.26 -26.07 31.93
CA ILE A 14 12.20 -25.29 31.28
C ILE A 14 12.55 -23.81 31.51
N ALA A 15 13.45 -23.31 30.68
CA ALA A 15 13.75 -21.90 30.57
C ALA A 15 13.42 -21.44 29.14
N SER A 16 12.31 -20.69 29.06
CA SER A 16 12.18 -19.50 28.22
C SER A 16 11.93 -19.65 26.71
N THR A 17 10.97 -18.84 26.26
CA THR A 17 10.71 -18.36 24.88
C THR A 17 9.90 -19.25 23.94
N LEU A 18 8.58 -19.26 24.17
CA LEU A 18 7.60 -19.13 23.07
C LEU A 18 6.86 -17.79 23.22
N THR A 19 7.64 -16.70 23.27
CA THR A 19 7.14 -15.37 22.90
C THR A 19 7.03 -15.33 21.39
N GLY A 20 5.84 -15.01 20.90
CA GLY A 20 5.60 -14.77 19.49
C GLY A 20 4.49 -15.62 18.88
N GLN A 21 3.37 -15.85 19.59
CA GLN A 21 2.13 -15.72 18.82
C GLN A 21 2.16 -14.29 18.28
N LEU A 22 2.45 -14.15 16.97
CA LEU A 22 2.09 -12.97 16.21
C LEU A 22 0.58 -12.80 16.43
N LEU A 23 0.20 -12.10 17.48
CA LEU A 23 -1.15 -11.62 17.63
C LEU A 23 -1.34 -10.73 16.42
N ALA A 24 -2.23 -11.14 15.52
CA ALA A 24 -2.78 -10.25 14.53
C ALA A 24 -3.34 -9.05 15.32
N GLN A 25 -2.59 -7.95 15.34
CA GLN A 25 -3.01 -6.75 16.02
C GLN A 25 -4.16 -6.16 15.22
N ASP A 26 -5.31 -6.10 15.89
CA ASP A 26 -6.45 -5.36 15.42
C ASP A 26 -6.06 -3.88 15.32
N MET A 27 -6.24 -3.29 14.15
CA MET A 27 -5.94 -1.89 13.90
C MET A 27 -6.85 -1.41 12.78
N ARG A 28 -7.28 -0.16 12.87
CA ARG A 28 -7.97 0.52 11.76
C ARG A 28 -7.31 1.84 11.45
N VAL A 29 -7.31 2.19 10.18
CA VAL A 29 -6.75 3.43 9.67
C VAL A 29 -7.77 4.08 8.76
N TYR A 30 -8.27 5.24 9.16
CA TYR A 30 -9.07 6.06 8.27
C TYR A 30 -8.14 7.03 7.53
N THR A 31 -8.16 6.96 6.20
CA THR A 31 -7.31 7.81 5.36
C THR A 31 -8.17 8.78 4.58
N THR A 32 -7.78 10.06 4.58
CA THR A 32 -8.34 11.09 3.72
C THR A 32 -7.26 11.60 2.81
N VAL A 33 -7.52 11.67 1.50
CA VAL A 33 -6.59 12.23 0.53
C VAL A 33 -7.19 13.49 -0.07
N THR A 34 -6.46 14.59 0.00
CA THR A 34 -6.76 15.88 -0.61
C THR A 34 -5.72 16.23 -1.67
N ASP A 35 -6.15 16.88 -2.74
CA ASP A 35 -5.29 17.66 -3.61
C ASP A 35 -5.28 19.08 -3.05
N GLU A 36 -4.15 19.51 -2.53
CA GLU A 36 -3.98 20.83 -1.93
C GLU A 36 -3.92 21.93 -3.01
N GLY A 37 -3.83 21.57 -4.29
CA GLY A 37 -3.76 22.51 -5.40
C GLY A 37 -2.57 23.47 -5.27
N ARG A 38 -2.70 24.63 -5.90
CA ARG A 38 -1.73 25.71 -5.78
C ARG A 38 -1.98 26.56 -4.54
N PRO A 39 -0.95 27.27 -4.02
CA PRO A 39 -1.14 28.21 -2.92
C PRO A 39 -2.27 29.21 -3.21
N GLY A 40 -3.30 29.20 -2.36
CA GLY A 40 -4.48 30.06 -2.49
C GLY A 40 -5.71 29.39 -3.14
N GLU A 41 -5.57 28.18 -3.67
CA GLU A 41 -6.71 27.36 -4.11
C GLU A 41 -7.33 26.61 -2.92
N THR A 42 -8.61 26.24 -3.06
CA THR A 42 -9.28 25.42 -2.03
C THR A 42 -8.92 23.96 -2.24
N PRO A 43 -8.42 23.25 -1.20
CA PRO A 43 -8.11 21.84 -1.31
C PRO A 43 -9.32 21.02 -1.77
N THR A 44 -9.08 20.12 -2.72
CA THR A 44 -10.12 19.25 -3.28
C THR A 44 -10.02 17.86 -2.65
N LEU A 45 -11.13 17.35 -2.13
CA LEU A 45 -11.20 15.99 -1.60
C LEU A 45 -11.11 14.97 -2.75
N MET A 46 -10.08 14.15 -2.73
CA MET A 46 -9.83 13.13 -3.74
C MET A 46 -10.43 11.77 -3.34
N SER A 47 -10.19 11.34 -2.10
CA SER A 47 -10.70 10.05 -1.62
C SER A 47 -10.77 9.94 -0.10
N HIS A 48 -11.59 8.98 0.34
CA HIS A 48 -11.57 8.42 1.68
C HIS A 48 -11.43 6.91 1.59
N SER A 49 -10.68 6.32 2.52
CA SER A 49 -10.62 4.87 2.69
C SER A 49 -10.59 4.46 4.16
N LEU A 50 -11.05 3.24 4.41
CA LEU A 50 -10.97 2.56 5.69
C LEU A 50 -10.14 1.29 5.51
N THR A 51 -8.96 1.28 6.12
CA THR A 51 -8.09 0.10 6.16
C THR A 51 -8.25 -0.59 7.51
N ILE A 52 -8.57 -1.88 7.51
CA ILE A 52 -8.81 -2.69 8.71
C ILE A 52 -7.85 -3.87 8.71
N PHE A 53 -7.12 -4.03 9.80
CA PHE A 53 -6.20 -5.14 10.06
C PHE A 53 -6.89 -6.07 11.03
N HIS A 54 -7.11 -7.32 10.62
CA HIS A 54 -7.80 -8.31 11.43
C HIS A 54 -7.39 -9.72 11.05
N ALA A 55 -7.10 -10.57 12.05
CA ALA A 55 -6.82 -11.99 11.86
C ALA A 55 -5.76 -12.29 10.77
N GLY A 56 -4.75 -11.43 10.64
CA GLY A 56 -3.64 -11.58 9.68
C GLY A 56 -3.97 -11.14 8.26
N LYS A 57 -5.18 -10.64 8.00
CA LYS A 57 -5.58 -10.01 6.73
C LYS A 57 -5.69 -8.50 6.88
N VAL A 58 -5.64 -7.81 5.75
CA VAL A 58 -5.88 -6.36 5.67
C VAL A 58 -6.99 -6.10 4.66
N TYR A 59 -8.03 -5.41 5.10
CA TYR A 59 -9.19 -5.03 4.29
C TYR A 59 -9.12 -3.52 4.04
N ASP A 60 -8.91 -3.11 2.81
CA ASP A 60 -8.83 -1.71 2.40
C ASP A 60 -10.07 -1.34 1.59
N PHE A 61 -10.96 -0.59 2.22
CA PHE A 61 -12.27 -0.27 1.69
C PHE A 61 -12.35 1.17 1.20
N MET A 62 -12.73 1.33 -0.07
CA MET A 62 -12.97 2.62 -0.71
C MET A 62 -14.47 2.87 -0.80
N GLU A 63 -15.01 3.55 0.23
CA GLU A 63 -16.45 3.70 0.46
C GLU A 63 -17.20 4.28 -0.73
N LYS A 64 -16.67 5.35 -1.34
CA LYS A 64 -17.31 6.05 -2.47
C LYS A 64 -17.55 5.16 -3.69
N VAL A 65 -16.68 4.17 -3.92
CA VAL A 65 -16.77 3.27 -5.07
C VAL A 65 -17.27 1.87 -4.70
N GLY A 66 -17.48 1.60 -3.41
CA GLY A 66 -17.95 0.31 -2.90
C GLY A 66 -17.00 -0.84 -3.22
N GLU A 67 -15.70 -0.58 -3.26
CA GLU A 67 -14.67 -1.59 -3.54
C GLU A 67 -13.90 -1.91 -2.26
N VAL A 68 -13.64 -3.20 -2.02
CA VAL A 68 -12.72 -3.66 -0.98
C VAL A 68 -11.59 -4.46 -1.60
N VAL A 69 -10.36 -4.14 -1.18
CA VAL A 69 -9.15 -4.88 -1.48
C VAL A 69 -8.74 -5.63 -0.22
N ILE A 70 -8.58 -6.94 -0.31
CA ILE A 70 -8.17 -7.78 0.81
C ILE A 70 -6.77 -8.31 0.53
N LEU A 71 -5.80 -7.90 1.33
CA LEU A 71 -4.48 -8.51 1.37
C LEU A 71 -4.53 -9.73 2.29
N ASP A 72 -4.21 -10.90 1.75
CA ASP A 72 -4.09 -12.16 2.48
C ASP A 72 -2.64 -12.70 2.33
N PRO A 73 -1.73 -12.32 3.24
CA PRO A 73 -0.34 -12.74 3.18
C PRO A 73 -0.17 -14.25 3.36
N GLN A 74 -1.04 -14.91 4.15
CA GLN A 74 -0.97 -16.36 4.35
C GLN A 74 -1.19 -17.11 3.05
N GLN A 75 -2.06 -16.58 2.18
CA GLN A 75 -2.32 -17.13 0.85
C GLN A 75 -1.54 -16.43 -0.27
N SER A 76 -0.60 -15.53 0.08
CA SER A 76 0.24 -14.77 -0.86
C SER A 76 -0.54 -14.12 -1.99
N ARG A 77 -1.66 -13.45 -1.66
CA ARG A 77 -2.56 -12.89 -2.68
C ARG A 77 -3.30 -11.65 -2.21
N PHE A 78 -3.86 -10.95 -3.18
CA PHE A 78 -4.96 -10.02 -3.03
C PHE A 78 -6.27 -10.62 -3.51
N VAL A 79 -7.37 -10.25 -2.85
CA VAL A 79 -8.73 -10.44 -3.35
C VAL A 79 -9.37 -9.07 -3.52
N LEU A 80 -9.84 -8.77 -4.72
CA LEU A 80 -10.53 -7.51 -5.01
C LEU A 80 -12.00 -7.82 -5.21
N LEU A 81 -12.87 -7.09 -4.51
CA LEU A 81 -14.32 -7.17 -4.68
C LEU A 81 -14.85 -5.77 -4.97
N GLY A 82 -15.32 -5.57 -6.20
CA GLY A 82 -15.92 -4.31 -6.63
C GLY A 82 -17.43 -4.27 -6.38
N ALA A 83 -18.01 -3.07 -6.41
CA ALA A 83 -19.44 -2.83 -6.14
C ALA A 83 -20.43 -3.61 -7.03
N SER A 84 -19.98 -4.13 -8.19
CA SER A 84 -20.80 -4.89 -9.13
C SER A 84 -20.84 -6.41 -8.85
N GLN A 85 -20.47 -6.84 -7.64
CA GLN A 85 -20.27 -8.26 -7.28
C GLN A 85 -19.27 -8.99 -8.20
N LYS A 86 -18.38 -8.23 -8.85
CA LYS A 86 -17.27 -8.79 -9.61
C LYS A 86 -16.08 -8.89 -8.68
N ALA A 87 -15.42 -10.04 -8.68
CA ALA A 87 -14.25 -10.29 -7.86
C ALA A 87 -13.10 -10.82 -8.71
N THR A 88 -11.88 -10.57 -8.26
CA THR A 88 -10.67 -11.15 -8.85
C THR A 88 -9.63 -11.45 -7.76
N ILE A 89 -8.72 -12.36 -8.07
CA ILE A 89 -7.56 -12.70 -7.22
C ILE A 89 -6.31 -12.33 -8.00
N VAL A 90 -5.35 -11.72 -7.31
CA VAL A 90 -4.01 -11.46 -7.85
C VAL A 90 -3.00 -12.06 -6.89
N SER A 91 -2.23 -13.05 -7.34
CA SER A 91 -1.16 -13.60 -6.50
C SER A 91 0.01 -12.61 -6.40
N PHE A 92 0.83 -12.74 -5.38
CA PHE A 92 2.06 -11.94 -5.27
C PHE A 92 3.02 -12.19 -6.43
N GLU A 93 3.08 -13.42 -6.93
CA GLU A 93 3.87 -13.79 -8.11
C GLU A 93 3.36 -13.07 -9.36
N GLU A 94 2.06 -13.13 -9.62
CA GLU A 94 1.43 -12.45 -10.75
C GLU A 94 1.64 -10.93 -10.68
N LEU A 95 1.46 -10.34 -9.49
CA LEU A 95 1.72 -8.91 -9.26
C LEU A 95 3.17 -8.54 -9.56
N ASN A 96 4.14 -9.33 -9.07
CA ASN A 96 5.56 -9.09 -9.34
C ASN A 96 5.88 -9.24 -10.84
N GLN A 97 5.23 -10.15 -11.55
CA GLN A 97 5.38 -10.30 -13.00
C GLN A 97 4.85 -9.08 -13.76
N PHE A 98 3.71 -8.51 -13.34
CA PHE A 98 3.21 -7.25 -13.90
C PHE A 98 4.16 -6.09 -13.63
N LEU A 99 4.66 -5.96 -12.40
CA LEU A 99 5.64 -4.91 -12.06
C LEU A 99 6.90 -5.02 -12.91
N LYS A 100 7.48 -6.23 -13.04
CA LYS A 100 8.65 -6.46 -13.89
C LYS A 100 8.39 -6.06 -15.34
N SER A 101 7.23 -6.39 -15.88
CA SER A 101 6.85 -6.02 -17.24
C SER A 101 6.69 -4.50 -17.39
N ALA A 102 6.11 -3.84 -16.39
CA ALA A 102 5.98 -2.38 -16.35
C ALA A 102 7.33 -1.67 -16.27
N THR A 103 8.27 -2.17 -15.46
CA THR A 103 9.66 -1.68 -15.39
C THR A 103 10.35 -1.74 -16.75
N ILE A 104 10.30 -2.90 -17.42
CA ILE A 104 10.92 -3.08 -18.75
C ILE A 104 10.30 -2.12 -19.78
N ALA A 105 8.97 -1.96 -19.76
CA ALA A 105 8.28 -1.04 -20.66
C ALA A 105 8.67 0.42 -20.39
N ALA A 106 8.83 0.81 -19.13
CA ALA A 106 9.25 2.14 -18.74
C ALA A 106 10.70 2.43 -19.15
N GLU A 107 11.62 1.49 -18.93
CA GLU A 107 13.02 1.60 -19.37
C GLU A 107 13.10 1.81 -20.89
N LYS A 108 12.40 0.97 -21.66
CA LYS A 108 12.32 1.13 -23.12
C LYS A 108 11.78 2.49 -23.54
N TYR A 109 10.72 2.96 -22.87
CA TYR A 109 10.14 4.26 -23.18
C TYR A 109 11.09 5.42 -22.86
N VAL A 110 11.89 5.31 -21.80
CA VAL A 110 12.93 6.29 -21.51
C VAL A 110 13.99 6.31 -22.61
N ASP A 111 14.46 5.15 -23.06
CA ASP A 111 15.45 5.08 -24.15
C ASP A 111 14.89 5.71 -25.44
N GLU A 112 13.60 5.47 -25.75
CA GLU A 112 12.90 6.12 -26.86
C GLU A 112 12.85 7.66 -26.70
N LEU A 113 12.61 8.17 -25.49
CA LEU A 113 12.61 9.61 -25.22
C LEU A 113 14.01 10.22 -25.40
N GLU A 114 15.06 9.54 -24.97
CA GLU A 114 16.44 10.01 -25.11
C GLU A 114 16.85 10.12 -26.58
N THR A 115 16.36 9.22 -27.45
CA THR A 115 16.63 9.31 -28.90
C THR A 115 15.97 10.50 -29.60
N LYS A 116 14.91 11.08 -29.03
CA LYS A 116 14.23 12.26 -29.62
C LYS A 116 15.07 13.53 -29.50
N GLY A 117 15.96 13.60 -28.50
CA GLY A 117 16.98 14.64 -28.37
C GLY A 117 16.46 16.04 -28.02
N ASP A 118 15.16 16.22 -27.76
CA ASP A 118 14.62 17.49 -27.29
C ASP A 118 14.59 17.57 -25.75
N ARG A 119 14.60 18.81 -25.22
CA ARG A 119 14.70 19.08 -23.78
C ARG A 119 13.54 18.49 -22.98
N LEU A 120 12.32 18.52 -23.53
CA LEU A 120 11.13 18.03 -22.82
C LEU A 120 11.16 16.50 -22.72
N ALA A 121 11.55 15.82 -23.81
CA ALA A 121 11.73 14.37 -23.80
C ALA A 121 12.81 13.93 -22.78
N ALA A 122 13.93 14.65 -22.71
CA ALA A 122 14.98 14.38 -21.73
C ALA A 122 14.49 14.57 -20.27
N GLU A 123 13.75 15.65 -20.00
CA GLU A 123 13.19 15.93 -18.67
C GLU A 123 12.17 14.85 -18.25
N HIS A 124 11.30 14.42 -19.17
CA HIS A 124 10.35 13.33 -18.94
C HIS A 124 11.06 11.99 -18.71
N GLY A 125 12.09 11.68 -19.50
CA GLY A 125 12.91 10.49 -19.32
C GLY A 125 13.57 10.45 -17.94
N ALA A 126 14.17 11.56 -17.51
CA ALA A 126 14.80 11.69 -16.20
C ALA A 126 13.79 11.51 -15.05
N ALA A 127 12.57 12.03 -15.20
CA ALA A 127 11.50 11.84 -14.23
C ALA A 127 11.09 10.36 -14.06
N ILE A 128 11.00 9.62 -15.17
CA ILE A 128 10.69 8.19 -15.15
C ILE A 128 11.85 7.40 -14.54
N ARG A 129 13.11 7.70 -14.90
CA ARG A 129 14.30 7.09 -14.28
C ARG A 129 14.31 7.32 -12.77
N PHE A 130 13.98 8.53 -12.31
CA PHE A 130 13.84 8.83 -10.88
C PHE A 130 12.77 7.96 -10.22
N GLN A 131 11.62 7.78 -10.85
CA GLN A 131 10.57 6.92 -10.28
C GLN A 131 10.99 5.45 -10.22
N LEU A 132 11.72 4.93 -11.21
CA LEU A 132 12.22 3.55 -11.20
C LEU A 132 13.30 3.31 -10.13
N MET A 133 14.15 4.30 -9.89
CA MET A 133 15.25 4.21 -8.94
C MET A 133 15.40 5.53 -8.16
N PRO A 134 14.51 5.78 -7.17
CA PRO A 134 14.45 7.06 -6.50
C PRO A 134 15.66 7.27 -5.59
N THR A 135 16.30 8.43 -5.76
CA THR A 135 17.38 8.88 -4.89
C THR A 135 16.92 10.12 -4.15
N PHE A 136 16.60 9.98 -2.86
CA PHE A 136 16.15 11.07 -2.01
C PHE A 136 17.27 11.60 -1.11
N LYS A 137 17.27 12.92 -0.90
CA LYS A 137 17.94 13.53 0.25
C LYS A 137 17.02 13.44 1.46
N GLU A 138 17.40 12.61 2.42
CA GLU A 138 16.65 12.38 3.66
C GLU A 138 17.03 13.39 4.75
N SER A 139 16.03 13.93 5.46
CA SER A 139 16.22 14.65 6.71
C SER A 139 15.13 14.29 7.73
N PHE A 140 15.49 14.21 9.00
CA PHE A 140 14.55 13.91 10.08
C PHE A 140 14.83 14.82 11.27
N ASP A 141 13.77 15.47 11.75
CA ASP A 141 13.79 16.22 13.01
C ASP A 141 13.15 15.37 14.12
N PRO A 142 13.92 14.89 15.11
CA PRO A 142 13.39 14.10 16.21
C PRO A 142 12.42 14.84 17.12
N ALA A 143 12.57 16.16 17.26
CA ALA A 143 11.74 16.95 18.18
C ALA A 143 10.31 17.08 17.67
N SER A 144 10.15 17.38 16.38
CA SER A 144 8.84 17.45 15.70
C SER A 144 8.39 16.12 15.09
N ARG A 145 9.27 15.12 14.99
CA ARG A 145 9.07 13.86 14.24
C ARG A 145 8.66 14.11 12.78
N LYS A 146 9.24 15.16 12.19
CA LYS A 146 9.05 15.48 10.78
C LYS A 146 10.14 14.80 9.95
N LEU A 147 9.72 13.98 8.98
CA LEU A 147 10.59 13.37 7.97
C LEU A 147 10.41 14.12 6.65
N SER A 148 11.51 14.42 5.96
CA SER A 148 11.49 14.95 4.59
C SER A 148 12.35 14.07 3.69
N LEU A 149 11.83 13.76 2.51
CA LEU A 149 12.54 13.10 1.42
C LEU A 149 12.50 14.02 0.21
N GLY A 150 13.58 14.78 0.00
CA GLY A 150 13.69 15.71 -1.13
C GLY A 150 14.28 15.02 -2.36
N GLY A 151 13.55 15.04 -3.47
CA GLY A 151 14.02 14.60 -4.78
C GLY A 151 13.80 15.70 -5.83
N GLU A 152 14.44 15.52 -6.98
CA GLU A 152 14.35 16.48 -8.10
C GLU A 152 12.90 16.59 -8.61
N PHE A 153 12.30 15.45 -8.96
CA PHE A 153 10.98 15.35 -9.57
C PHE A 153 9.84 15.06 -8.58
N LEU A 154 10.17 14.49 -7.43
CA LEU A 154 9.22 14.07 -6.41
C LEU A 154 9.78 14.38 -5.03
N SER A 155 8.92 14.78 -4.09
CA SER A 155 9.30 14.91 -2.69
C SER A 155 8.19 14.48 -1.74
N TYR A 156 8.60 14.03 -0.55
CA TYR A 156 7.69 13.74 0.56
C TYR A 156 8.00 14.61 1.77
N GLU A 157 6.95 15.08 2.43
CA GLU A 157 6.99 15.58 3.80
C GLU A 157 6.05 14.74 4.66
N VAL A 158 6.51 14.25 5.81
CA VAL A 158 5.75 13.31 6.64
C VAL A 158 5.75 13.77 8.09
N GLN A 159 4.55 13.92 8.66
CA GLN A 159 4.38 14.00 10.10
C GLN A 159 4.22 12.59 10.66
N ALA A 160 5.18 12.17 11.47
CA ALA A 160 5.20 10.82 12.01
C ALA A 160 4.71 10.76 13.47
N ILE A 161 4.19 9.59 13.84
CA ILE A 161 3.79 9.23 15.20
C ILE A 161 4.50 7.94 15.63
N VAL A 162 4.63 7.78 16.95
CA VAL A 162 5.12 6.55 17.55
C VAL A 162 3.93 5.60 17.74
N PRO A 163 3.95 4.39 17.16
CA PRO A 163 2.90 3.40 17.40
C PRO A 163 2.94 2.86 18.84
N PRO A 164 1.88 2.20 19.32
CA PRO A 164 1.89 1.52 20.62
C PRO A 164 2.87 0.35 20.68
N SER A 165 3.23 -0.24 19.54
CA SER A 165 4.27 -1.27 19.42
C SER A 165 4.96 -1.23 18.06
N GLU A 166 6.18 -1.75 17.98
CA GLU A 166 6.93 -1.85 16.71
C GLU A 166 6.19 -2.69 15.66
N SER A 167 5.50 -3.75 16.09
CA SER A 167 4.67 -4.61 15.25
C SER A 167 3.55 -3.87 14.51
N CYS A 168 3.01 -2.78 15.09
CA CYS A 168 2.03 -1.94 14.39
C CYS A 168 2.66 -1.23 13.19
N ALA A 169 3.89 -0.69 13.35
CA ALA A 169 4.63 -0.08 12.25
C ALA A 169 4.97 -1.11 11.16
N GLU A 170 5.47 -2.29 11.55
CA GLU A 170 5.77 -3.38 10.63
C GLU A 170 4.55 -3.80 9.83
N THR A 171 3.42 -4.04 10.51
CA THR A 171 2.19 -4.52 9.89
C THR A 171 1.62 -3.49 8.91
N TYR A 172 1.50 -2.23 9.33
CA TYR A 172 0.99 -1.17 8.47
C TYR A 172 1.90 -0.92 7.26
N LEU A 173 3.22 -0.80 7.47
CA LEU A 173 4.16 -0.45 6.39
C LEU A 173 4.38 -1.62 5.43
N ALA A 174 4.25 -2.86 5.88
CA ALA A 174 4.19 -4.03 5.01
C ALA A 174 2.96 -3.96 4.08
N TYR A 175 1.77 -3.69 4.64
CA TYR A 175 0.57 -3.46 3.83
C TYR A 175 0.75 -2.27 2.87
N ALA A 176 1.20 -1.11 3.35
CA ALA A 176 1.33 0.09 2.53
C ALA A 176 2.31 -0.10 1.36
N THR A 177 3.30 -0.98 1.53
CA THR A 177 4.24 -1.38 0.47
C THR A 177 3.55 -2.24 -0.58
N TRP A 178 2.76 -3.23 -0.16
CA TRP A 178 1.98 -4.08 -1.06
C TRP A 178 0.87 -3.30 -1.77
N ALA A 179 0.20 -2.38 -1.07
CA ALA A 179 -0.81 -1.50 -1.64
C ALA A 179 -0.21 -0.57 -2.72
N ALA A 180 0.97 0.01 -2.48
CA ALA A 180 1.65 0.84 -3.48
C ALA A 180 1.93 0.06 -4.78
N LYS A 181 2.42 -1.18 -4.66
CA LYS A 181 2.65 -2.11 -5.78
C LYS A 181 1.37 -2.46 -6.54
N LEU A 182 0.29 -2.76 -5.82
CA LEU A 182 -0.98 -3.08 -6.45
C LEU A 182 -1.55 -1.85 -7.18
N ASN A 183 -1.53 -0.69 -6.53
CA ASN A 183 -2.08 0.56 -7.07
C ASN A 183 -1.36 1.01 -8.35
N SER A 184 -0.05 0.82 -8.46
CA SER A 184 0.71 1.17 -9.68
C SER A 184 0.29 0.33 -10.89
N ILE A 185 -0.29 -0.85 -10.67
CA ILE A 185 -0.82 -1.71 -11.74
C ILE A 185 -2.32 -1.49 -11.96
N LEU A 186 -3.10 -1.25 -10.88
CA LEU A 186 -4.55 -1.05 -10.97
C LEU A 186 -4.98 0.24 -11.66
N HIS A 187 -4.13 1.28 -11.65
CA HIS A 187 -4.52 2.63 -12.05
C HIS A 187 -3.57 3.21 -13.11
N PRO A 188 -4.07 3.55 -14.32
CA PRO A 188 -3.33 4.15 -15.40
C PRO A 188 -2.77 5.46 -14.93
N HIS A 189 -1.56 5.76 -15.36
CA HIS A 189 -0.87 7.00 -15.03
C HIS A 189 -0.58 7.17 -13.53
N SER A 190 -0.67 6.10 -12.73
CA SER A 190 -0.11 6.12 -11.38
C SER A 190 1.40 6.18 -11.46
N THR A 191 2.00 6.81 -10.45
CA THR A 191 3.45 6.75 -10.25
C THR A 191 3.88 5.30 -10.04
N MET A 192 5.12 5.00 -10.43
CA MET A 192 5.74 3.71 -10.10
C MET A 192 5.79 3.54 -8.56
N PRO A 193 5.80 2.29 -8.04
CA PRO A 193 5.68 2.07 -6.61
C PRO A 193 6.95 2.44 -5.83
N GLU A 194 8.13 2.42 -6.45
CA GLU A 194 9.44 2.51 -5.79
C GLU A 194 9.60 3.77 -4.92
N PRO A 195 9.14 4.99 -5.30
CA PRO A 195 9.21 6.15 -4.43
C PRO A 195 8.45 5.96 -3.12
N ARG A 196 7.25 5.35 -3.17
CA ARG A 196 6.45 5.07 -1.97
C ARG A 196 7.05 3.92 -1.15
N VAL A 197 7.56 2.89 -1.81
CA VAL A 197 8.27 1.77 -1.15
C VAL A 197 9.51 2.26 -0.41
N HIS A 198 10.27 3.20 -1.01
CA HIS A 198 11.42 3.84 -0.36
C HIS A 198 10.98 4.59 0.90
N LEU A 199 9.95 5.43 0.82
CA LEU A 199 9.41 6.14 1.99
C LEU A 199 8.99 5.17 3.10
N ASN A 200 8.26 4.10 2.76
CA ASN A 200 7.84 3.10 3.74
C ASN A 200 9.04 2.43 4.43
N THR A 201 10.10 2.14 3.68
CA THR A 201 11.35 1.56 4.21
C THR A 201 12.03 2.52 5.20
N VAL A 202 12.07 3.81 4.88
CA VAL A 202 12.65 4.85 5.75
C VAL A 202 11.87 4.99 7.06
N LEU A 203 10.54 4.92 7.01
CA LEU A 203 9.66 4.93 8.19
C LEU A 203 9.82 3.66 9.02
N LEU A 204 9.94 2.50 8.37
CA LEU A 204 10.10 1.21 9.02
C LEU A 204 11.40 1.14 9.83
N LYS A 205 12.52 1.58 9.25
CA LYS A 205 13.82 1.68 9.95
C LYS A 205 13.74 2.52 11.22
N ARG A 206 12.85 3.50 11.25
CA ARG A 206 12.60 4.39 12.39
C ARG A 206 11.51 3.89 13.33
N LYS A 207 10.80 2.82 12.96
CA LYS A 207 9.67 2.26 13.71
C LYS A 207 8.55 3.29 13.92
N LEU A 208 8.30 4.11 12.90
CA LEU A 208 7.32 5.20 12.93
C LEU A 208 6.18 4.94 11.95
N LEU A 209 5.02 5.51 12.26
CA LEU A 209 3.86 5.53 11.35
C LEU A 209 3.61 6.95 10.83
N PRO A 210 3.18 7.10 9.57
CA PRO A 210 2.83 8.40 9.03
C PRO A 210 1.43 8.79 9.49
N SER A 211 1.29 9.83 10.30
CA SER A 211 -0.03 10.45 10.56
C SER A 211 -0.47 11.40 9.45
N GLN A 212 0.50 11.94 8.70
CA GLN A 212 0.26 12.74 7.51
C GLN A 212 1.39 12.52 6.51
N VAL A 213 1.06 12.43 5.23
CA VAL A 213 2.02 12.38 4.12
C VAL A 213 1.64 13.44 3.12
N THR A 214 2.55 14.37 2.83
CA THR A 214 2.43 15.29 1.69
C THR A 214 3.36 14.80 0.59
N LEU A 215 2.82 14.65 -0.61
CA LEU A 215 3.52 14.28 -1.83
C LEU A 215 3.47 15.47 -2.80
N ARG A 216 4.63 15.88 -3.31
CA ARG A 216 4.74 16.83 -4.41
C ARG A 216 5.40 16.17 -5.61
N VAL A 217 4.77 16.26 -6.78
CA VAL A 217 5.31 15.81 -8.07
C VAL A 217 5.41 17.01 -8.99
N LYS A 218 6.54 17.18 -9.68
CA LYS A 218 6.84 18.38 -10.48
C LYS A 218 6.79 18.18 -12.00
N VAL A 219 6.41 16.99 -12.45
CA VAL A 219 6.52 16.58 -13.86
C VAL A 219 5.13 16.39 -14.46
N ASP A 220 4.97 16.74 -15.73
CA ASP A 220 3.71 16.81 -16.51
C ASP A 220 2.73 17.87 -15.99
N SER A 221 2.33 17.74 -14.72
CA SER A 221 1.48 18.68 -14.00
C SER A 221 1.88 18.67 -12.53
N GLU A 222 2.06 19.85 -11.95
CA GLU A 222 2.36 19.97 -10.52
C GLU A 222 1.19 19.36 -9.73
N LEU A 223 1.50 18.28 -9.00
CA LEU A 223 0.54 17.55 -8.18
C LEU A 223 0.96 17.68 -6.73
N HIS A 224 0.02 18.10 -5.88
CA HIS A 224 0.27 18.32 -4.45
C HIS A 224 -0.76 17.57 -3.62
N LEU A 225 -0.47 16.30 -3.34
CA LEU A 225 -1.38 15.46 -2.57
C LEU A 225 -1.02 15.48 -1.09
N ARG A 226 -2.04 15.48 -0.24
CA ARG A 226 -1.92 15.25 1.19
C ARG A 226 -2.79 14.09 1.60
N ALA A 227 -2.22 13.15 2.34
CA ALA A 227 -2.92 12.05 2.98
C ALA A 227 -2.86 12.21 4.50
N ASP A 228 -3.99 12.30 5.18
CA ASP A 228 -4.09 12.28 6.64
C ASP A 228 -4.57 10.88 7.09
N HIS A 229 -3.85 10.27 8.02
CA HIS A 229 -4.09 8.93 8.54
C HIS A 229 -4.51 9.01 10.01
N LYS A 230 -5.71 8.54 10.32
CA LYS A 230 -6.24 8.41 11.68
C LYS A 230 -6.19 6.96 12.10
N PHE A 231 -5.20 6.62 12.93
CA PHE A 231 -5.03 5.29 13.50
C PHE A 231 -5.91 5.10 14.74
N ALA A 232 -6.54 3.93 14.82
CA ALA A 232 -7.10 3.40 16.05
C ALA A 232 -6.64 1.94 16.22
N TRP A 233 -6.38 1.56 17.46
CA TRP A 233 -5.71 0.30 17.82
C TRP A 233 -6.68 -0.81 18.22
N GLU A 234 -7.96 -0.62 17.91
CA GLU A 234 -9.05 -1.53 18.22
C GLU A 234 -10.08 -1.49 17.09
N LEU A 235 -10.82 -2.58 16.92
CA LEU A 235 -11.93 -2.66 15.98
C LEU A 235 -13.25 -2.31 16.65
N GLU A 236 -14.05 -1.53 15.96
CA GLU A 236 -15.42 -1.25 16.35
C GLU A 236 -16.36 -2.38 15.90
N ALA A 237 -17.57 -2.42 16.46
CA ALA A 237 -18.58 -3.40 16.06
C ALA A 237 -18.96 -3.26 14.57
N VAL A 238 -18.87 -2.06 14.00
CA VAL A 238 -19.12 -1.81 12.57
C VAL A 238 -18.06 -2.46 11.69
N ASP A 239 -16.79 -2.43 12.10
CA ASP A 239 -15.66 -3.00 11.36
C ASP A 239 -15.83 -4.52 11.21
N LYS A 240 -16.19 -5.21 12.30
CA LYS A 240 -16.46 -6.66 12.30
C LYS A 240 -17.64 -7.04 11.39
N ARG A 241 -18.67 -6.18 11.33
CA ARG A 241 -19.81 -6.38 10.41
C ARG A 241 -19.40 -6.22 8.96
N LEU A 242 -18.59 -5.21 8.63
CA LEU A 242 -18.05 -5.00 7.29
C LEU A 242 -17.19 -6.19 6.84
N ILE A 243 -16.26 -6.65 7.69
CA ILE A 243 -15.45 -7.85 7.40
C ILE A 243 -16.35 -9.05 7.10
N THR A 244 -17.32 -9.32 7.98
CA THR A 244 -18.26 -10.44 7.80
C THR A 244 -19.05 -10.30 6.50
N GLN A 245 -19.47 -9.09 6.15
CA GLN A 245 -20.19 -8.81 4.91
C GLN A 245 -19.31 -9.08 3.68
N TRP A 246 -18.07 -8.59 3.65
CA TRP A 246 -17.17 -8.79 2.52
C TRP A 246 -16.80 -10.27 2.33
N GLU A 247 -16.47 -10.98 3.41
CA GLU A 247 -16.16 -12.41 3.37
C GLU A 247 -17.38 -13.22 2.89
N ARG A 248 -18.59 -12.87 3.33
CA ARG A 248 -19.83 -13.48 2.82
C ARG A 248 -20.05 -13.18 1.34
N SER A 249 -19.87 -11.93 0.91
CA SER A 249 -20.00 -11.56 -0.50
C SER A 249 -19.02 -12.35 -1.36
N ILE A 250 -17.76 -12.47 -0.96
CA ILE A 250 -16.74 -13.25 -1.69
C ILE A 250 -17.15 -14.71 -1.84
N ALA A 251 -17.72 -15.31 -0.80
CA ALA A 251 -18.18 -16.70 -0.81
C ALA A 251 -19.55 -16.90 -1.49
N ALA A 252 -20.27 -15.84 -1.85
CA ALA A 252 -21.63 -15.93 -2.34
C ALA A 252 -21.69 -16.41 -3.80
N ALA A 253 -22.71 -17.21 -4.14
CA ALA A 253 -22.86 -17.79 -5.47
C ALA A 253 -23.06 -16.74 -6.58
N GLN A 254 -23.58 -15.55 -6.24
CA GLN A 254 -23.76 -14.44 -7.17
C GLN A 254 -22.45 -13.68 -7.50
N THR A 255 -21.35 -13.95 -6.80
CA THR A 255 -20.08 -13.28 -7.05
C THR A 255 -19.46 -13.80 -8.33
N LYS A 256 -19.29 -12.87 -9.28
CA LYS A 256 -18.71 -13.17 -10.59
C LYS A 256 -17.20 -13.01 -10.52
N TRP A 257 -16.50 -14.13 -10.53
CA TRP A 257 -15.05 -14.16 -10.65
C TRP A 257 -14.61 -13.86 -12.08
N VAL A 258 -13.70 -12.91 -12.24
CA VAL A 258 -13.15 -12.47 -13.52
C VAL A 258 -11.62 -12.46 -13.47
N SER A 259 -10.98 -12.47 -14.63
CA SER A 259 -9.52 -12.28 -14.69
C SER A 259 -9.14 -10.87 -14.23
N PHE A 260 -7.91 -10.71 -13.76
CA PHE A 260 -7.42 -9.40 -13.33
C PHE A 260 -7.47 -8.37 -14.46
N GLN A 261 -7.11 -8.78 -15.69
CA GLN A 261 -7.20 -7.92 -16.88
C GLN A 261 -8.65 -7.44 -17.14
N GLN A 262 -9.63 -8.33 -17.03
CA GLN A 262 -11.04 -7.96 -17.17
C GLN A 262 -11.46 -6.99 -16.06
N TYR A 263 -11.01 -7.22 -14.83
CA TYR A 263 -11.26 -6.33 -13.70
C TYR A 263 -10.71 -4.91 -13.96
N GLN A 264 -9.47 -4.79 -14.46
CA GLN A 264 -8.87 -3.50 -14.81
C GLN A 264 -9.64 -2.78 -15.94
N GLN A 265 -10.04 -3.51 -16.99
CA GLN A 265 -10.83 -2.95 -18.09
C GLN A 265 -12.18 -2.38 -17.62
N ASP A 266 -12.85 -3.08 -16.70
CA ASP A 266 -14.09 -2.63 -16.08
C ASP A 266 -13.89 -1.38 -15.20
N LEU A 267 -12.75 -1.27 -14.51
CA LEU A 267 -12.40 -0.08 -13.72
C LEU A 267 -12.20 1.15 -14.62
N TYR A 268 -11.52 1.00 -15.76
CA TYR A 268 -11.32 2.11 -16.71
C TYR A 268 -12.62 2.59 -17.31
N SER A 269 -13.46 1.68 -17.77
CA SER A 269 -14.74 2.01 -18.37
C SER A 269 -15.63 2.82 -17.41
N ARG A 270 -15.60 2.49 -16.12
CA ARG A 270 -16.33 3.23 -15.07
C ARG A 270 -15.75 4.62 -14.81
N LYS A 271 -14.41 4.75 -14.72
CA LYS A 271 -13.76 6.05 -14.48
C LYS A 271 -14.03 7.05 -15.61
N THR A 272 -14.04 6.59 -16.86
CA THR A 272 -14.39 7.44 -18.01
C THR A 272 -15.85 7.88 -17.95
N ALA A 273 -16.78 6.95 -17.69
CA ALA A 273 -18.21 7.26 -17.61
C ALA A 273 -18.59 8.22 -16.45
N LEU A 274 -17.78 8.31 -15.40
CA LEU A 274 -17.94 9.27 -14.29
C LEU A 274 -17.32 10.64 -14.56
N ARG A 275 -16.40 10.76 -15.52
CA ARG A 275 -15.83 12.05 -15.95
C ARG A 275 -16.71 12.78 -16.96
N ASP A 276 -17.53 12.05 -17.71
CA ASP A 276 -18.43 12.59 -18.73
C ASP A 276 -19.83 12.96 -18.18
N ARG A 277 -19.99 13.03 -16.86
CA ARG A 277 -21.22 13.43 -16.15
C ARG A 277 -20.94 14.58 -15.20
#